data_AF-A0A968JTE8-F1
#
_entry.id   AF-A0A968JTE8-F1
#
_cell.length_a   1.000
_cell.length_b   1.000
_cell.length_c   1.000
_cell.angle_alpha   90.00
_cell.angle_beta   90.00
_cell.angle_gamma   90.00
#
_symmetry.space_group_name_H-M   'P 1'
#
loop_
_entity.id
_entity.type
_entity.pdbx_description
1 polymer ?
#
loop_
_entity_poly.entity_id
_entity_poly.type
_entity_poly.pdbx_seq_one_letter_code
_entity_poly.pdbx_strand_id
1 'polypeptide(L)'
;MAAYQKLAARYPNSENRADALYNVAVVLENTQQYEDAARTYRQYASDFSKREDAPEVFFRSALVYEKMKDYPRMVSTLEAFIRNYRRDGDQKERIVLAHRKIGDAKKELGELREADRAYASCLSEFQSSRLSIKSRAGTDAANCSFERAEGLFRQYDSMKIEGRGARQVKALQAKAEAQRAVEKAYKDVFEFKRVETTLAASYRIGHSYERFAESLFTAPIPEEFANDEELAMEYKQQLEERAAVLERKAEAAYRTAYEEAKRTRVSNQWTQRTLEGLNKYAPKDFPIQKQGKPALQTFVISGRGIDDGAAARSQAREEDSKDIPAPAEISSPLRQTPGAAPPGGGSR
;
A
#
# COMPACT_ATOMS: atom_id res chain seq x y z
N MET A 1 -35.43 15.00 -19.88
CA MET A 1 -35.42 13.52 -19.85
C MET A 1 -36.43 12.90 -20.84
N ALA A 2 -37.73 13.23 -20.75
CA ALA A 2 -38.78 12.64 -21.60
C ALA A 2 -38.59 12.85 -23.11
N ALA A 3 -37.95 13.94 -23.56
CA ALA A 3 -37.70 14.20 -24.98
C ALA A 3 -36.69 13.23 -25.60
N TYR A 4 -35.56 12.96 -24.93
CA TYR A 4 -34.51 12.07 -25.44
C TYR A 4 -34.91 10.59 -25.40
N GLN A 5 -35.61 10.15 -24.33
CA GLN A 5 -36.16 8.78 -24.26
C GLN A 5 -37.20 8.54 -25.36
N LYS A 6 -38.09 9.52 -25.62
CA LYS A 6 -39.05 9.44 -26.73
C LYS A 6 -38.36 9.44 -28.09
N LEU A 7 -37.27 10.18 -28.27
CA LEU A 7 -36.50 10.21 -29.51
C LEU A 7 -35.82 8.86 -29.80
N ALA A 8 -35.16 8.27 -28.80
CA ALA A 8 -34.50 6.96 -28.92
C ALA A 8 -35.49 5.81 -29.15
N ALA A 9 -36.70 5.90 -28.57
CA ALA A 9 -37.75 4.90 -28.73
C ALA A 9 -38.53 5.03 -30.07
N ARG A 10 -38.75 6.27 -30.57
CA ARG A 10 -39.51 6.50 -31.81
C ARG A 10 -38.70 6.32 -33.08
N TYR A 11 -37.38 6.48 -33.01
CA TYR A 11 -36.50 6.41 -34.17
C TYR A 11 -35.36 5.41 -33.95
N PRO A 12 -35.68 4.09 -33.89
CA PRO A 12 -34.71 3.04 -33.57
C PRO A 12 -33.53 2.96 -34.57
N ASN A 13 -33.72 3.45 -35.81
CA ASN A 13 -32.72 3.42 -36.88
C ASN A 13 -32.09 4.80 -37.17
N SER A 14 -32.32 5.82 -36.34
CA SER A 14 -31.74 7.15 -36.56
C SER A 14 -30.27 7.21 -36.17
N GLU A 15 -29.45 7.88 -36.99
CA GLU A 15 -28.03 8.12 -36.72
C GLU A 15 -27.81 8.84 -35.37
N ASN A 16 -28.77 9.64 -34.92
CA ASN A 16 -28.72 10.40 -33.67
C ASN A 16 -29.11 9.57 -32.42
N ARG A 17 -29.49 8.30 -32.58
CA ARG A 17 -29.94 7.46 -31.46
C ARG A 17 -28.83 7.21 -30.45
N ALA A 18 -27.60 7.02 -30.91
CA ALA A 18 -26.43 6.85 -30.06
C ALA A 18 -26.24 8.07 -29.17
N ASP A 19 -26.11 9.25 -29.77
CA ASP A 19 -25.87 10.50 -29.06
C ASP A 19 -27.02 10.83 -28.10
N ALA A 20 -28.27 10.54 -28.49
CA ALA A 20 -29.43 10.69 -27.61
C ALA A 20 -29.34 9.77 -26.38
N LEU A 21 -28.97 8.50 -26.55
CA LEU A 21 -28.86 7.54 -25.45
C LEU A 21 -27.69 7.89 -24.51
N TYR A 22 -26.56 8.32 -25.07
CA TYR A 22 -25.43 8.83 -24.28
C TYR A 22 -25.83 10.07 -23.46
N ASN A 23 -26.52 11.03 -24.08
CA ASN A 23 -27.01 12.23 -23.38
C ASN A 23 -28.01 11.89 -22.27
N VAL A 24 -28.87 10.87 -22.46
CA VAL A 24 -29.74 10.37 -21.39
C VAL A 24 -28.90 9.86 -20.22
N ALA A 25 -27.90 9.02 -20.47
CA ALA A 25 -27.03 8.50 -19.42
C ALA A 25 -26.28 9.61 -18.66
N VAL A 26 -25.79 10.64 -19.37
CA VAL A 26 -25.14 11.82 -18.76
C VAL A 26 -26.10 12.60 -17.88
N VAL A 27 -27.35 12.83 -18.33
CA VAL A 27 -28.36 13.53 -17.52
C VAL A 27 -28.71 12.71 -16.29
N LEU A 28 -28.85 11.39 -16.41
CA LEU A 28 -29.10 10.51 -15.26
C LEU A 28 -27.94 10.57 -14.26
N GLU A 29 -26.69 10.51 -14.73
CA GLU A 29 -25.51 10.60 -13.88
C GLU A 29 -25.43 11.94 -13.15
N ASN A 30 -25.65 13.05 -13.86
CA ASN A 30 -25.60 14.41 -13.29
C ASN A 30 -26.75 14.68 -12.31
N THR A 31 -27.87 13.99 -12.46
CA THR A 31 -29.02 14.04 -11.54
C THR A 31 -28.98 12.95 -10.48
N GLN A 32 -27.82 12.29 -10.31
CA GLN A 32 -27.55 11.26 -9.31
C GLN A 32 -28.42 10.01 -9.39
N GLN A 33 -29.08 9.80 -10.53
CA GLN A 33 -29.78 8.56 -10.86
C GLN A 33 -28.77 7.53 -11.37
N TYR A 34 -27.81 7.18 -10.51
CA TYR A 34 -26.62 6.42 -10.87
C TYR A 34 -26.95 5.01 -11.38
N GLU A 35 -27.92 4.36 -10.75
CA GLU A 35 -28.38 3.03 -11.13
C GLU A 35 -28.86 2.99 -12.58
N ASP A 36 -29.71 3.94 -12.97
CA ASP A 36 -30.22 4.07 -14.33
C ASP A 36 -29.13 4.54 -15.30
N ALA A 37 -28.24 5.43 -14.86
CA ALA A 37 -27.12 5.92 -15.67
C ALA A 37 -26.18 4.78 -16.07
N ALA A 38 -25.77 3.94 -15.10
CA ALA A 38 -24.92 2.78 -15.36
C ALA A 38 -25.57 1.80 -16.36
N ARG A 39 -26.85 1.47 -16.17
CA ARG A 39 -27.57 0.61 -17.12
C ARG A 39 -27.65 1.23 -18.51
N THR A 40 -27.88 2.54 -18.59
CA THR A 40 -27.98 3.26 -19.88
C THR A 40 -26.63 3.31 -20.60
N TYR A 41 -25.52 3.54 -19.90
CA TYR A 41 -24.18 3.47 -20.49
C TYR A 41 -23.85 2.05 -20.99
N ARG A 42 -24.19 1.03 -20.22
CA ARG A 42 -24.02 -0.37 -20.66
C ARG A 42 -24.87 -0.70 -21.88
N GLN A 43 -26.12 -0.20 -21.91
CA GLN A 43 -27.00 -0.36 -23.07
C GLN A 43 -26.40 0.32 -24.30
N TYR A 44 -25.90 1.55 -24.18
CA TYR A 44 -25.23 2.24 -25.28
C TYR A 44 -24.10 1.40 -25.88
N ALA A 45 -23.21 0.88 -25.04
CA ALA A 45 -22.07 0.12 -25.52
C ALA A 45 -22.48 -1.21 -26.19
N SER A 46 -23.61 -1.79 -25.77
CA SER A 46 -24.19 -2.99 -26.38
C SER A 46 -24.85 -2.68 -27.72
N ASP A 47 -25.72 -1.67 -27.77
CA ASP A 47 -26.50 -1.30 -28.96
C ASP A 47 -25.62 -0.72 -30.07
N PHE A 48 -24.52 -0.05 -29.69
CA PHE A 48 -23.63 0.66 -30.60
C PHE A 48 -22.19 0.12 -30.55
N SER A 49 -22.02 -1.19 -30.40
CA SER A 49 -20.73 -1.85 -30.17
C SER A 49 -19.65 -1.62 -31.25
N LYS A 50 -20.04 -1.14 -32.43
CA LYS A 50 -19.14 -0.81 -33.55
C LYS A 50 -18.63 0.63 -33.52
N ARG A 51 -19.19 1.50 -32.67
CA ARG A 51 -18.71 2.87 -32.52
C ARG A 51 -17.37 2.88 -31.79
N GLU A 52 -16.51 3.81 -32.19
CA GLU A 52 -15.20 4.03 -31.58
C GLU A 52 -15.31 4.38 -30.08
N ASP A 53 -16.37 5.08 -29.68
CA ASP A 53 -16.62 5.50 -28.30
C ASP A 53 -17.27 4.43 -27.42
N ALA A 54 -17.71 3.30 -27.98
CA ALA A 54 -18.40 2.25 -27.24
C ALA A 54 -17.59 1.67 -26.05
N PRO A 55 -16.27 1.41 -26.16
CA PRO A 55 -15.47 0.94 -25.04
C PRO A 55 -15.41 1.97 -23.89
N GLU A 56 -15.22 3.25 -24.21
CA GLU A 56 -15.19 4.32 -23.21
C GLU A 56 -16.54 4.43 -22.49
N VAL A 57 -17.63 4.39 -23.25
CA VAL A 57 -18.97 4.45 -22.67
C VAL A 57 -19.27 3.23 -21.81
N PHE A 58 -18.83 2.02 -22.22
CA PHE A 58 -18.98 0.84 -21.37
C PHE A 58 -18.21 0.99 -20.06
N PHE A 59 -16.98 1.48 -20.12
CA PHE A 59 -16.14 1.69 -18.94
C PHE A 59 -16.77 2.71 -17.98
N ARG A 60 -17.45 3.75 -18.51
CA ARG A 60 -18.17 4.74 -17.70
C ARG A 60 -19.27 4.10 -16.86
N SER A 61 -19.91 3.02 -17.30
CA SER A 61 -20.84 2.25 -16.46
C SER A 61 -20.19 1.75 -15.18
N ALA A 62 -18.94 1.27 -15.23
CA ALA A 62 -18.21 0.83 -14.03
C ALA A 62 -17.86 2.00 -13.10
N LEU A 63 -17.52 3.17 -13.66
CA LEU A 63 -17.24 4.37 -12.87
C LEU A 63 -18.49 4.91 -12.15
N VAL A 64 -19.67 4.71 -12.74
CA VAL A 64 -20.92 5.05 -12.07
C VAL A 64 -21.18 4.10 -10.89
N TYR A 65 -20.92 2.80 -11.04
CA TYR A 65 -20.99 1.86 -9.90
C TYR A 65 -19.97 2.19 -8.80
N GLU A 66 -18.77 2.66 -9.16
CA GLU A 66 -17.79 3.17 -8.19
C GLU A 66 -18.34 4.36 -7.39
N LYS A 67 -19.02 5.32 -8.04
CA LYS A 67 -19.68 6.45 -7.34
C LYS A 67 -20.75 5.99 -6.35
N MET A 68 -21.42 4.88 -6.64
CA MET A 68 -22.40 4.25 -5.75
C MET A 68 -21.75 3.43 -4.64
N LYS A 69 -20.42 3.23 -4.67
CA LYS A 69 -19.70 2.23 -3.87
C LYS A 69 -20.24 0.81 -4.06
N ASP A 70 -20.85 0.54 -5.21
CA ASP A 70 -21.28 -0.80 -5.59
C ASP A 70 -20.11 -1.57 -6.21
N TYR A 71 -19.17 -1.93 -5.35
CA TYR A 71 -17.95 -2.63 -5.72
C TYR A 71 -18.21 -3.96 -6.42
N PRO A 72 -19.20 -4.80 -6.03
CA PRO A 72 -19.50 -6.03 -6.75
C PRO A 72 -19.90 -5.80 -8.22
N ARG A 73 -20.81 -4.85 -8.49
CA ARG A 73 -21.23 -4.56 -9.87
C ARG A 73 -20.16 -3.84 -10.66
N MET A 74 -19.38 -2.96 -10.02
CA MET A 74 -18.19 -2.36 -10.61
C MET A 74 -17.20 -3.42 -11.07
N VAL A 75 -16.80 -4.36 -10.20
CA VAL A 75 -15.85 -5.44 -10.51
C VAL A 75 -16.38 -6.28 -11.68
N SER A 76 -17.62 -6.77 -11.61
CA SER A 76 -18.20 -7.59 -12.68
C SER A 76 -18.23 -6.86 -14.04
N THR A 77 -18.47 -5.54 -14.02
CA THR A 77 -18.48 -4.69 -15.23
C THR A 77 -17.07 -4.50 -15.78
N LEU A 78 -16.07 -4.26 -14.93
CA LEU A 78 -14.67 -4.13 -15.34
C LEU A 78 -14.08 -5.43 -15.86
N GLU A 79 -14.41 -6.57 -15.24
CA GLU A 79 -14.01 -7.88 -15.76
C GLU A 79 -14.63 -8.16 -17.12
N ALA A 80 -15.89 -7.79 -17.34
CA ALA A 80 -16.53 -7.86 -18.65
C ALA A 80 -15.83 -6.93 -19.66
N PHE A 81 -15.44 -5.72 -19.26
CA PHE A 81 -14.66 -4.80 -20.09
C PHE A 81 -13.34 -5.44 -20.53
N ILE A 82 -12.56 -5.98 -19.59
CA ILE A 82 -11.30 -6.66 -19.87
C ILE A 82 -11.52 -7.82 -20.85
N ARG A 83 -12.52 -8.69 -20.60
CA ARG A 83 -12.80 -9.82 -21.49
C ARG A 83 -13.13 -9.38 -22.92
N ASN A 84 -13.94 -8.34 -23.07
CA ASN A 84 -14.42 -7.85 -24.36
C ASN A 84 -13.33 -7.12 -25.16
N TYR A 85 -12.46 -6.37 -24.48
CA TYR A 85 -11.51 -5.46 -25.13
C TYR A 85 -10.04 -5.88 -25.00
N ARG A 86 -9.70 -7.04 -24.41
CA ARG A 86 -8.31 -7.51 -24.26
C ARG A 86 -7.48 -7.62 -25.54
N ARG A 87 -8.13 -7.70 -26.71
CA ARG A 87 -7.46 -7.77 -28.02
C ARG A 87 -7.41 -6.41 -28.73
N ASP A 88 -8.09 -5.41 -28.18
CA ASP A 88 -8.12 -4.06 -28.71
C ASP A 88 -6.90 -3.29 -28.18
N GLY A 89 -6.01 -2.93 -29.11
CA GLY A 89 -4.77 -2.23 -28.80
C GLY A 89 -5.01 -0.85 -28.17
N ASP A 90 -6.10 -0.19 -28.53
CA ASP A 90 -6.41 1.17 -28.07
C ASP A 90 -6.93 1.17 -26.63
N GLN A 91 -7.38 0.01 -26.14
CA GLN A 91 -7.90 -0.14 -24.79
C GLN A 91 -6.86 -0.60 -23.76
N LYS A 92 -5.60 -0.82 -24.15
CA LYS A 92 -4.53 -1.29 -23.24
C LYS A 92 -4.38 -0.42 -21.99
N GLU A 93 -4.33 0.90 -22.13
CA GLU A 93 -4.26 1.80 -20.97
C GLU A 93 -5.50 1.69 -20.08
N ARG A 94 -6.68 1.50 -20.68
CA ARG A 94 -7.95 1.36 -19.96
C ARG A 94 -8.08 0.00 -19.26
N ILE A 95 -7.46 -1.04 -19.79
CA ILE A 95 -7.35 -2.36 -19.14
C ILE A 95 -6.43 -2.28 -17.92
N VAL A 96 -5.31 -1.56 -17.99
CA VAL A 96 -4.47 -1.29 -16.79
C VAL A 96 -5.28 -0.57 -15.71
N LEU A 97 -6.02 0.48 -16.09
CA LEU A 97 -6.91 1.19 -15.18
C LEU A 97 -8.02 0.28 -14.62
N ALA A 98 -8.57 -0.63 -15.44
CA ALA A 98 -9.58 -1.59 -15.01
C ALA A 98 -9.04 -2.50 -13.89
N HIS A 99 -7.86 -3.08 -14.09
CA HIS A 99 -7.22 -3.92 -13.08
C HIS A 99 -6.91 -3.15 -11.79
N ARG A 100 -6.40 -1.92 -11.88
CA ARG A 100 -6.20 -1.07 -10.70
C ARG A 100 -7.50 -0.87 -9.93
N LYS A 101 -8.57 -0.50 -10.64
CA LYS A 101 -9.89 -0.25 -10.06
C LYS A 101 -10.53 -1.49 -9.45
N ILE A 102 -10.32 -2.67 -10.04
CA ILE A 102 -10.71 -3.95 -9.42
C ILE A 102 -9.93 -4.16 -8.11
N GLY A 103 -8.62 -3.90 -8.11
CA GLY A 103 -7.80 -3.98 -6.89
C GLY A 103 -8.31 -3.05 -5.78
N ASP A 104 -8.59 -1.78 -6.14
CA ASP A 104 -9.15 -0.80 -5.21
C ASP A 104 -10.50 -1.28 -4.65
N ALA A 105 -11.42 -1.71 -5.51
CA ALA A 105 -12.72 -2.22 -5.11
C ALA A 105 -12.62 -3.46 -4.20
N LYS A 106 -11.70 -4.38 -4.48
CA LYS A 106 -11.46 -5.57 -3.66
C LYS A 106 -10.84 -5.22 -2.31
N LYS A 107 -9.98 -4.21 -2.25
CA LYS A 107 -9.44 -3.69 -1.00
C LYS A 107 -10.55 -3.09 -0.13
N GLU A 108 -11.45 -2.29 -0.69
CA GLU A 108 -12.61 -1.73 0.02
C GLU A 108 -13.57 -2.80 0.55
N LEU A 109 -13.67 -3.94 -0.14
CA LEU A 109 -14.44 -5.11 0.32
C LEU A 109 -13.71 -5.95 1.39
N GLY A 110 -12.48 -5.61 1.75
CA GLY A 110 -11.65 -6.40 2.67
C GLY A 110 -11.04 -7.66 2.04
N GLU A 111 -11.23 -7.87 0.74
CA GLU A 111 -10.70 -9.00 -0.03
C GLU A 111 -9.23 -8.76 -0.42
N LEU A 112 -8.34 -8.70 0.58
CA LEU A 112 -6.96 -8.23 0.41
C LEU A 112 -6.10 -9.11 -0.52
N ARG A 113 -6.37 -10.42 -0.58
CA ARG A 113 -5.62 -11.34 -1.47
C ARG A 113 -6.03 -11.12 -2.93
N GLU A 114 -7.32 -10.94 -3.17
CA GLU A 114 -7.90 -10.64 -4.46
C GLU A 114 -7.47 -9.26 -4.96
N ALA A 115 -7.36 -8.28 -4.04
CA ALA A 115 -6.80 -6.97 -4.32
C ALA A 115 -5.35 -7.05 -4.82
N ASP A 116 -4.46 -7.77 -4.10
CA ASP A 116 -3.06 -7.97 -4.53
C ASP A 116 -2.97 -8.65 -5.91
N ARG A 117 -3.81 -9.67 -6.17
CA ARG A 117 -3.88 -10.31 -7.49
C ARG A 117 -4.26 -9.32 -8.59
N ALA A 118 -5.25 -8.47 -8.35
CA ALA A 118 -5.67 -7.47 -9.34
C ALA A 118 -4.59 -6.40 -9.57
N TYR A 119 -3.88 -5.95 -8.53
CA TYR A 119 -2.73 -5.06 -8.68
C TYR A 119 -1.56 -5.74 -9.40
N ALA A 120 -1.33 -7.03 -9.18
CA ALA A 120 -0.36 -7.80 -9.95
C ALA A 120 -0.74 -7.88 -11.43
N SER A 121 -2.02 -8.11 -11.76
CA SER A 121 -2.51 -8.06 -13.14
C SER A 121 -2.39 -6.68 -13.77
N CYS A 122 -2.61 -5.60 -13.01
CA CYS A 122 -2.40 -4.22 -13.46
C CYS A 122 -0.94 -3.99 -13.91
N LEU A 123 0.03 -4.42 -13.10
CA LEU A 123 1.46 -4.32 -13.43
C LEU A 123 1.84 -5.20 -14.62
N SER A 124 1.33 -6.44 -14.65
CA SER A 124 1.57 -7.38 -15.74
C SER A 124 1.06 -6.83 -17.07
N GLU A 125 -0.17 -6.31 -17.11
CA GLU A 125 -0.77 -5.71 -18.30
C GLU A 125 0.05 -4.51 -18.77
N PHE A 126 0.44 -3.62 -17.85
CA PHE A 126 1.26 -2.46 -18.17
C PHE A 126 2.59 -2.84 -18.86
N GLN A 127 3.27 -3.86 -18.30
CA GLN A 127 4.54 -4.36 -18.81
C GLN A 127 4.38 -5.09 -20.15
N SER A 128 3.42 -6.02 -20.27
CA SER A 128 3.20 -6.80 -21.49
C SER A 128 2.74 -5.95 -22.65
N SER A 129 1.96 -4.90 -22.37
CA SER A 129 1.53 -3.93 -23.36
C SER A 129 2.61 -2.91 -23.75
N ARG A 130 3.79 -2.95 -23.12
CA ARG A 130 4.95 -2.07 -23.35
C ARG A 130 4.59 -0.59 -23.26
N LEU A 131 3.69 -0.26 -22.33
CA LEU A 131 3.21 1.11 -22.15
C LEU A 131 4.31 1.99 -21.53
N SER A 132 4.34 3.26 -21.94
CA SER A 132 5.32 4.21 -21.42
C SER A 132 5.00 4.57 -19.97
N ILE A 133 6.03 4.64 -19.11
CA ILE A 133 5.86 5.14 -17.73
C ILE A 133 5.35 6.59 -17.69
N LYS A 134 5.45 7.35 -18.79
CA LYS A 134 4.92 8.72 -18.93
C LYS A 134 3.42 8.76 -19.27
N SER A 135 2.83 7.67 -19.75
CA SER A 135 1.40 7.55 -20.10
C SER A 135 0.47 7.69 -18.89
N ARG A 136 -0.85 7.76 -19.11
CA ARG A 136 -1.80 7.74 -17.97
C ARG A 136 -1.71 6.41 -17.23
N ALA A 137 -1.62 5.30 -17.97
CA ALA A 137 -1.41 3.97 -17.41
C ALA A 137 -0.14 3.83 -16.56
N GLY A 138 0.91 4.65 -16.82
CA GLY A 138 2.09 4.70 -15.96
C GLY A 138 1.81 5.22 -14.55
N THR A 139 0.79 6.08 -14.38
CA THR A 139 0.31 6.50 -13.05
C THR A 139 -0.47 5.37 -12.39
N ASP A 140 -1.31 4.67 -13.15
CA ASP A 140 -2.08 3.54 -12.63
C ASP A 140 -1.15 2.40 -12.18
N ALA A 141 -0.13 2.08 -12.96
CA ALA A 141 0.88 1.08 -12.62
C ALA A 141 1.71 1.49 -11.39
N ALA A 142 2.09 2.78 -11.25
CA ALA A 142 2.74 3.27 -10.03
C ALA A 142 1.89 3.04 -8.78
N ASN A 143 0.60 3.34 -8.86
CA ASN A 143 -0.35 3.12 -7.78
C ASN A 143 -0.52 1.63 -7.47
N CYS A 144 -0.61 0.77 -8.49
CA CYS A 144 -0.64 -0.69 -8.30
C CYS A 144 0.62 -1.19 -7.60
N SER A 145 1.82 -0.72 -7.99
CA SER A 145 3.09 -1.06 -7.33
C SER A 145 3.08 -0.64 -5.86
N PHE A 146 2.64 0.59 -5.59
CA PHE A 146 2.54 1.12 -4.23
C PHE A 146 1.56 0.34 -3.36
N GLU A 147 0.38 0.01 -3.86
CA GLU A 147 -0.62 -0.77 -3.10
C GLU A 147 -0.14 -2.18 -2.76
N ARG A 148 0.66 -2.79 -3.62
CA ARG A 148 1.32 -4.08 -3.31
C ARG A 148 2.38 -3.91 -2.21
N ALA A 149 3.16 -2.83 -2.25
CA ALA A 149 4.09 -2.49 -1.19
C ALA A 149 3.37 -2.22 0.15
N GLU A 150 2.22 -1.53 0.13
CA GLU A 150 1.35 -1.34 1.30
C GLU A 150 0.82 -2.68 1.83
N GLY A 151 0.48 -3.63 0.95
CA GLY A 151 0.10 -4.99 1.33
C GLY A 151 1.21 -5.73 2.08
N LEU A 152 2.45 -5.64 1.60
CA LEU A 152 3.62 -6.19 2.29
C LEU A 152 3.88 -5.47 3.61
N PHE A 153 3.75 -4.14 3.64
CA PHE A 153 3.91 -3.34 4.84
C PHE A 153 2.92 -3.74 5.93
N ARG A 154 1.63 -3.94 5.60
CA ARG A 154 0.62 -4.42 6.57
C ARG A 154 0.99 -5.78 7.16
N GLN A 155 1.45 -6.71 6.33
CA GLN A 155 1.90 -8.02 6.81
C GLN A 155 3.10 -7.87 7.75
N TYR A 156 4.12 -7.14 7.32
CA TYR A 156 5.31 -6.82 8.09
C TYR A 156 5.01 -6.15 9.44
N ASP A 157 4.13 -5.15 9.45
CA ASP A 157 3.81 -4.36 10.65
C ASP A 157 3.06 -5.22 11.68
N SER A 158 2.22 -6.16 11.21
CA SER A 158 1.52 -7.13 12.07
C SER A 158 2.43 -8.20 12.69
N MET A 159 3.66 -8.38 12.20
CA MET A 159 4.59 -9.36 12.74
C MET A 159 5.07 -8.94 14.13
N LYS A 160 4.99 -9.86 15.09
CA LYS A 160 5.45 -9.65 16.46
C LYS A 160 6.75 -10.40 16.73
N ILE A 161 7.59 -9.85 17.60
CA ILE A 161 8.82 -10.47 18.08
C ILE A 161 8.50 -11.15 19.41
N GLU A 162 7.91 -12.33 19.33
CA GLU A 162 7.46 -13.10 20.49
C GLU A 162 8.11 -14.49 20.52
N GLY A 163 7.94 -15.21 21.63
CA GLY A 163 8.48 -16.55 21.85
C GLY A 163 9.75 -16.56 22.69
N ARG A 164 10.34 -17.75 22.84
CA ARG A 164 11.46 -18.05 23.75
C ARG A 164 12.70 -18.49 22.98
N GLY A 165 13.89 -18.12 23.47
CA GLY A 165 15.20 -18.44 22.88
C GLY A 165 15.23 -18.41 21.34
N ALA A 166 15.46 -19.58 20.73
CA ALA A 166 15.56 -19.73 19.27
C ALA A 166 14.30 -19.31 18.50
N ARG A 167 13.10 -19.38 19.09
CA ARG A 167 11.87 -18.94 18.42
C ARG A 167 11.82 -17.42 18.29
N GLN A 168 12.25 -16.70 19.33
CA GLN A 168 12.31 -15.25 19.30
C GLN A 168 13.35 -14.76 18.28
N VAL A 169 14.52 -15.42 18.22
CA VAL A 169 15.55 -15.14 17.19
C VAL A 169 14.97 -15.34 15.78
N LYS A 170 14.21 -16.42 15.54
CA LYS A 170 13.54 -16.65 14.27
C LYS A 170 12.49 -15.58 13.95
N ALA A 171 11.70 -15.15 14.94
CA ALA A 171 10.71 -14.09 14.76
C ALA A 171 11.38 -12.75 14.38
N LEU A 172 12.51 -12.43 15.03
CA LEU A 172 13.32 -11.25 14.71
C LEU A 172 13.90 -11.33 13.29
N GLN A 173 14.46 -12.48 12.90
CA GLN A 173 14.98 -12.72 11.55
C GLN A 173 13.88 -12.57 10.50
N ALA A 174 12.72 -13.19 10.72
CA ALA A 174 11.57 -13.10 9.83
C ALA A 174 11.09 -11.64 9.68
N LYS A 175 11.02 -10.86 10.77
CA LYS A 175 10.63 -9.45 10.69
C LYS A 175 11.68 -8.62 9.94
N ALA A 176 12.97 -8.92 10.10
CA ALA A 176 14.03 -8.26 9.34
C ALA A 176 13.98 -8.58 7.84
N GLU A 177 13.70 -9.84 7.47
CA GLU A 177 13.48 -10.25 6.08
C GLU A 177 12.26 -9.56 5.47
N ALA A 178 11.15 -9.51 6.22
CA ALA A 178 9.94 -8.81 5.81
C ALA A 178 10.19 -7.30 5.62
N GLN A 179 10.95 -6.65 6.51
CA GLN A 179 11.33 -5.24 6.36
C GLN A 179 12.13 -5.00 5.07
N ARG A 180 13.09 -5.88 4.73
CA ARG A 180 13.85 -5.77 3.48
C ARG A 180 12.96 -5.93 2.25
N ALA A 181 11.99 -6.85 2.31
CA ALA A 181 11.01 -7.03 1.24
C ALA A 181 10.13 -5.79 1.05
N VAL A 182 9.69 -5.18 2.16
CA VAL A 182 8.93 -3.92 2.18
C VAL A 182 9.73 -2.77 1.58
N GLU A 183 10.99 -2.59 2.00
CA GLU A 183 11.86 -1.55 1.45
C GLU A 183 12.07 -1.74 -0.05
N LYS A 184 12.33 -2.96 -0.51
CA LYS A 184 12.47 -3.26 -1.93
C LYS A 184 11.19 -2.90 -2.69
N ALA A 185 10.02 -3.32 -2.20
CA ALA A 185 8.75 -3.05 -2.85
C ALA A 185 8.46 -1.56 -2.99
N TYR A 186 8.75 -0.74 -1.97
CA TYR A 186 8.63 0.72 -2.08
C TYR A 186 9.67 1.32 -3.03
N LYS A 187 10.89 0.77 -3.10
CA LYS A 187 11.89 1.20 -4.10
C LYS A 187 11.47 0.88 -5.53
N ASP A 188 10.78 -0.23 -5.78
CA ASP A 188 10.25 -0.59 -7.10
C ASP A 188 9.23 0.47 -7.60
N VAL A 189 8.55 1.21 -6.71
CA VAL A 189 7.66 2.33 -7.08
C VAL A 189 8.42 3.48 -7.75
N PHE A 190 9.71 3.67 -7.45
CA PHE A 190 10.51 4.77 -7.99
C PHE A 190 10.73 4.66 -9.50
N GLU A 191 10.62 3.45 -10.06
CA GLU A 191 10.76 3.21 -11.50
C GLU A 191 9.73 3.98 -12.34
N PHE A 192 8.54 4.24 -11.78
CA PHE A 192 7.47 4.95 -12.46
C PHE A 192 7.64 6.47 -12.49
N LYS A 193 8.53 7.02 -11.65
CA LYS A 193 8.85 8.47 -11.59
C LYS A 193 7.61 9.36 -11.39
N ARG A 194 6.63 8.87 -10.62
CA ARG A 194 5.42 9.60 -10.26
C ARG A 194 5.64 10.28 -8.92
N VAL A 195 5.82 11.61 -8.95
CA VAL A 195 6.24 12.41 -7.78
C VAL A 195 5.45 12.07 -6.52
N GLU A 196 4.13 12.10 -6.58
CA GLU A 196 3.28 11.85 -5.40
C GLU A 196 3.49 10.44 -4.83
N THR A 197 3.44 9.41 -5.68
CA THR A 197 3.64 8.01 -5.26
C THR A 197 5.07 7.75 -4.79
N THR A 198 6.07 8.38 -5.43
CA THR A 198 7.48 8.32 -5.02
C THR A 198 7.66 8.92 -3.62
N LEU A 199 7.03 10.05 -3.32
CA LEU A 199 7.10 10.67 -2.00
C LEU A 199 6.43 9.79 -0.92
N ALA A 200 5.26 9.24 -1.23
CA ALA A 200 4.58 8.29 -0.34
C ALA A 200 5.46 7.07 -0.03
N ALA A 201 6.03 6.45 -1.07
CA ALA A 201 6.93 5.31 -0.94
C ALA A 201 8.21 5.66 -0.16
N SER A 202 8.77 6.86 -0.38
CA SER A 202 9.98 7.33 0.33
C SER A 202 9.71 7.51 1.83
N TYR A 203 8.58 8.13 2.18
CA TYR A 203 8.13 8.21 3.56
C TYR A 203 7.96 6.80 4.17
N ARG A 204 7.27 5.90 3.49
CA ARG A 204 7.00 4.54 3.98
C ARG A 204 8.25 3.71 4.22
N ILE A 205 9.34 3.94 3.48
CA ILE A 205 10.63 3.31 3.76
C ILE A 205 11.14 3.74 5.14
N GLY A 206 11.17 5.03 5.44
CA GLY A 206 11.58 5.53 6.76
C GLY A 206 10.66 5.02 7.87
N HIS A 207 9.35 5.06 7.62
CA HIS A 207 8.36 4.55 8.56
C HIS A 207 8.51 3.05 8.81
N SER A 208 8.88 2.25 7.81
CA SER A 208 9.15 0.81 8.02
C SER A 208 10.29 0.57 9.01
N TYR A 209 11.35 1.37 8.96
CA TYR A 209 12.46 1.28 9.89
C TYR A 209 12.08 1.73 11.30
N GLU A 210 11.33 2.83 11.41
CA GLU A 210 10.80 3.32 12.69
C GLU A 210 9.93 2.27 13.38
N ARG A 211 8.99 1.66 12.65
CA ARG A 211 8.15 0.58 13.17
C ARG A 211 8.95 -0.65 13.60
N PHE A 212 10.08 -0.92 12.94
CA PHE A 212 10.95 -2.02 13.36
C PHE A 212 11.63 -1.67 14.69
N ALA A 213 12.21 -0.47 14.79
CA ALA A 213 12.86 -0.01 16.02
C ALA A 213 11.89 -0.05 17.21
N GLU A 214 10.66 0.45 17.04
CA GLU A 214 9.60 0.40 18.05
C GLU A 214 9.28 -1.02 18.52
N SER A 215 9.27 -1.99 17.60
CA SER A 215 9.04 -3.40 17.96
C SER A 215 10.20 -4.03 18.73
N LEU A 216 11.42 -3.50 18.63
CA LEU A 216 12.56 -3.95 19.44
C LEU A 216 12.49 -3.37 20.85
N PHE A 217 12.13 -2.09 21.00
CA PHE A 217 11.95 -1.47 22.32
C PHE A 217 10.81 -2.11 23.13
N THR A 218 9.77 -2.57 22.43
CA THR A 218 8.58 -3.17 23.06
C THR A 218 8.62 -4.70 23.08
N ALA A 219 9.73 -5.32 22.65
CA ALA A 219 9.86 -6.77 22.68
C ALA A 219 9.85 -7.28 24.14
N PRO A 220 9.07 -8.34 24.44
CA PRO A 220 9.04 -8.92 25.77
C PRO A 220 10.41 -9.52 26.13
N ILE A 221 10.80 -9.40 27.39
CA ILE A 221 11.96 -10.10 27.95
C ILE A 221 11.65 -11.60 27.88
N PRO A 222 12.54 -12.43 27.31
CA PRO A 222 12.41 -13.88 27.34
C PRO A 222 12.23 -14.40 28.78
N GLU A 223 11.36 -15.38 28.98
CA GLU A 223 11.14 -15.98 30.30
C GLU A 223 12.43 -16.55 30.92
N GLU A 224 13.36 -17.00 30.08
CA GLU A 224 14.68 -17.48 30.51
C GLU A 224 15.51 -16.41 31.21
N PHE A 225 15.23 -15.12 30.95
CA PHE A 225 15.89 -13.98 31.58
C PHE A 225 14.98 -13.25 32.57
N ALA A 226 13.70 -13.64 32.70
CA ALA A 226 12.72 -12.88 33.49
C ALA A 226 13.06 -12.82 34.98
N ASN A 227 13.75 -13.83 35.52
CA ASN A 227 14.17 -13.91 36.91
C ASN A 227 15.63 -13.50 37.13
N ASP A 228 16.35 -13.10 36.09
CA ASP A 228 17.75 -12.67 36.14
C ASP A 228 17.84 -11.24 35.62
N GLU A 229 17.97 -10.29 36.56
CA GLU A 229 17.96 -8.86 36.25
C GLU A 229 19.14 -8.45 35.36
N GLU A 230 20.31 -9.06 35.54
CA GLU A 230 21.51 -8.76 34.76
C GLU A 230 21.34 -9.22 33.30
N LEU A 231 20.89 -10.46 33.09
CA LEU A 231 20.60 -10.97 31.75
C LEU A 231 19.45 -10.22 31.08
N ALA A 232 18.42 -9.82 31.83
CA ALA A 232 17.31 -9.03 31.32
C ALA A 232 17.79 -7.64 30.85
N MET A 233 18.68 -7.00 31.59
CA MET A 233 19.28 -5.71 31.22
C MET A 233 20.18 -5.85 29.99
N GLU A 234 21.06 -6.85 29.95
CA GLU A 234 21.92 -7.10 28.78
C GLU A 234 21.09 -7.35 27.52
N TYR A 235 20.05 -8.16 27.62
CA TYR A 235 19.13 -8.43 26.52
C TYR A 235 18.47 -7.15 26.00
N LYS A 236 17.94 -6.31 26.90
CA LYS A 236 17.34 -5.01 26.52
C LYS A 236 18.36 -4.11 25.83
N GLN A 237 19.55 -3.97 26.41
CA GLN A 237 20.61 -3.14 25.84
C GLN A 237 20.96 -3.58 24.40
N GLN A 238 21.07 -4.89 24.14
CA GLN A 238 21.33 -5.39 22.80
C GLN A 238 20.20 -5.06 21.81
N LEU A 239 18.94 -5.06 22.26
CA LEU A 239 17.81 -4.63 21.42
C LEU A 239 17.82 -3.13 21.17
N GLU A 240 18.13 -2.32 22.18
CA GLU A 240 18.25 -0.86 22.07
C GLU A 240 19.35 -0.45 21.09
N GLU A 241 20.53 -1.10 21.14
CA GLU A 241 21.62 -0.84 20.20
C GLU A 241 21.20 -1.13 18.74
N ARG A 242 20.44 -2.21 18.53
CA ARG A 242 19.88 -2.57 17.21
C ARG A 242 18.79 -1.59 16.79
N ALA A 243 17.93 -1.18 17.72
CA ALA A 243 16.89 -0.19 17.48
C ALA A 243 17.51 1.14 17.06
N ALA A 244 18.56 1.60 17.72
CA ALA A 244 19.27 2.83 17.38
C ALA A 244 19.85 2.79 15.95
N VAL A 245 20.32 1.62 15.46
CA VAL A 245 20.73 1.46 14.05
C VAL A 245 19.54 1.66 13.10
N LEU A 246 18.37 1.12 13.44
CA LEU A 246 17.16 1.25 12.65
C LEU A 246 16.61 2.69 12.67
N GLU A 247 16.66 3.37 13.81
CA GLU A 247 16.28 4.78 13.94
C GLU A 247 17.14 5.69 13.06
N ARG A 248 18.46 5.48 13.03
CA ARG A 248 19.34 6.22 12.10
C ARG A 248 18.98 5.96 10.63
N LYS A 249 18.55 4.74 10.29
CA LYS A 249 18.05 4.43 8.93
C LYS A 249 16.71 5.09 8.65
N ALA A 250 15.81 5.15 9.63
CA ALA A 250 14.53 5.85 9.52
C ALA A 250 14.75 7.34 9.26
N GLU A 251 15.60 8.00 10.07
CA GLU A 251 15.97 9.39 9.89
C GLU A 251 16.59 9.64 8.50
N ALA A 252 17.57 8.82 8.09
CA ALA A 252 18.21 8.96 6.78
C ALA A 252 17.21 8.81 5.61
N ALA A 253 16.28 7.87 5.72
CA ALA A 253 15.22 7.67 4.74
C ALA A 253 14.24 8.86 4.71
N TYR A 254 13.83 9.38 5.87
CA TYR A 254 12.98 10.57 5.92
C TYR A 254 13.70 11.82 5.39
N ARG A 255 15.00 12.00 5.66
CA ARG A 255 15.78 13.12 5.09
C ARG A 255 15.82 13.02 3.57
N THR A 256 15.99 11.82 3.03
CA THR A 256 15.94 11.56 1.59
C THR A 256 14.56 11.90 1.01
N ALA A 257 13.47 11.46 1.66
CA ALA A 257 12.11 11.78 1.27
C ALA A 257 11.84 13.31 1.29
N TYR A 258 12.37 14.01 2.28
CA TYR A 258 12.22 15.46 2.40
C TYR A 258 13.01 16.23 1.34
N GLU A 259 14.25 15.82 1.03
CA GLU A 259 15.01 16.41 -0.07
C GLU A 259 14.32 16.19 -1.43
N GLU A 260 13.71 15.03 -1.64
CA GLU A 260 12.89 14.78 -2.82
C GLU A 260 11.66 15.70 -2.89
N ALA A 261 10.98 15.91 -1.75
CA ALA A 261 9.85 16.84 -1.66
C ALA A 261 10.27 18.28 -2.00
N LYS A 262 11.41 18.73 -1.48
CA LYS A 262 12.01 20.04 -1.82
C LYS A 262 12.36 20.15 -3.29
N ARG A 263 13.06 19.14 -3.83
CA ARG A 263 13.49 19.10 -5.24
C ARG A 263 12.31 19.18 -6.20
N THR A 264 11.22 18.51 -5.86
CA THR A 264 9.98 18.48 -6.66
C THR A 264 8.99 19.59 -6.31
N ARG A 265 9.29 20.40 -5.28
CA ARG A 265 8.45 21.50 -4.76
C ARG A 265 7.03 21.04 -4.38
N VAL A 266 6.90 19.82 -3.87
CA VAL A 266 5.61 19.25 -3.46
C VAL A 266 5.41 19.41 -1.96
N SER A 267 4.29 20.02 -1.59
CA SER A 267 3.78 20.08 -0.22
C SER A 267 2.44 19.36 -0.19
N ASN A 268 2.40 18.18 0.41
CA ASN A 268 1.20 17.37 0.59
C ASN A 268 1.29 16.59 1.92
N GLN A 269 0.33 15.70 2.17
CA GLN A 269 0.30 14.89 3.38
C GLN A 269 1.58 14.07 3.60
N TRP A 270 2.26 13.61 2.55
CA TRP A 270 3.49 12.81 2.66
C TRP A 270 4.69 13.67 3.05
N THR A 271 4.79 14.89 2.52
CA THR A 271 5.76 15.88 2.97
C THR A 271 5.56 16.20 4.45
N GLN A 272 4.30 16.38 4.88
CA GLN A 272 3.97 16.62 6.28
C GLN A 272 4.34 15.44 7.19
N ARG A 273 3.92 14.22 6.84
CA ARG A 273 4.26 13.00 7.61
C ARG A 273 5.78 12.76 7.67
N THR A 274 6.50 13.09 6.61
CA THR A 274 7.97 13.03 6.58
C THR A 274 8.57 14.03 7.57
N LEU A 275 8.06 15.27 7.62
CA LEU A 275 8.51 16.27 8.58
C LEU A 275 8.18 15.88 10.03
N GLU A 276 7.02 15.27 10.26
CA GLU A 276 6.65 14.72 11.58
C GLU A 276 7.62 13.61 12.01
N GLY A 277 7.95 12.68 11.11
CA GLY A 277 8.97 11.66 11.34
C GLY A 277 10.37 12.24 11.60
N LEU A 278 10.76 13.28 10.84
CA LEU A 278 12.03 13.99 11.06
C LEU A 278 12.06 14.75 12.39
N ASN A 279 10.94 15.32 12.82
CA ASN A 279 10.85 15.99 14.11
C ASN A 279 11.14 15.04 15.28
N LYS A 280 10.73 13.77 15.19
CA LYS A 280 11.02 12.74 16.20
C LYS A 280 12.52 12.54 16.41
N TYR A 281 13.31 12.56 15.34
CA TYR A 281 14.75 12.26 15.38
C TYR A 281 15.65 13.51 15.42
N ALA A 282 15.20 14.62 14.83
CA ALA A 282 15.95 15.86 14.73
C ALA A 282 15.05 17.11 14.94
N PRO A 283 14.47 17.28 16.15
CA PRO A 283 13.47 18.31 16.41
C PRO A 283 14.01 19.75 16.28
N LYS A 284 15.31 19.95 16.50
CA LYS A 284 15.98 21.25 16.33
C LYS A 284 16.08 21.65 14.86
N ASP A 285 16.35 20.68 13.98
CA ASP A 285 16.46 20.89 12.53
C ASP A 285 15.07 21.01 11.89
N PHE A 286 14.09 20.25 12.41
CA PHE A 286 12.74 20.15 11.87
C PHE A 286 11.68 20.38 12.95
N PRO A 287 11.51 21.61 13.47
CA PRO A 287 10.48 21.90 14.46
C PRO A 287 9.07 21.78 13.85
N ILE A 288 8.12 21.21 14.60
CA ILE A 288 6.71 21.20 14.20
C ILE A 288 6.22 22.65 14.14
N GLN A 289 5.97 23.13 12.93
CA GLN A 289 5.29 24.40 12.73
C GLN A 289 3.81 24.17 12.98
N LYS A 290 3.22 24.80 14.01
CA LYS A 290 1.77 24.83 14.18
C LYS A 290 1.18 25.50 12.94
N GLN A 291 0.61 24.71 12.03
CA GLN A 291 -0.10 25.27 10.89
C GLN A 291 -1.27 26.10 11.43
N GLY A 292 -1.26 27.41 11.15
CA GLY A 292 -2.46 28.23 11.32
C GLY A 292 -3.59 27.62 10.51
N LYS A 293 -4.83 27.68 11.04
CA LYS A 293 -6.04 27.11 10.42
C LYS A 293 -5.98 27.22 8.90
N PRO A 294 -6.13 26.12 8.14
CA PRO A 294 -6.15 26.22 6.70
C PRO A 294 -7.32 27.12 6.31
N ALA A 295 -7.02 28.21 5.59
CA ALA A 295 -8.05 28.93 4.86
C ALA A 295 -8.65 27.91 3.89
N LEU A 296 -9.93 27.61 4.07
CA LEU A 296 -10.74 26.81 3.15
C LEU A 296 -10.70 27.47 1.77
N GLN A 297 -9.74 27.08 0.93
CA GLN A 297 -9.99 27.00 -0.49
C GLN A 297 -10.63 25.65 -0.74
N THR A 298 -11.95 25.68 -0.85
CA THR A 298 -12.79 24.56 -1.25
C THR A 298 -12.41 24.14 -2.67
N PHE A 299 -11.36 23.34 -2.80
CA PHE A 299 -11.27 22.43 -3.94
C PHE A 299 -12.22 21.29 -3.65
N VAL A 300 -13.28 21.19 -4.44
CA VAL A 300 -14.13 20.00 -4.48
C VAL A 300 -13.26 18.85 -4.98
N ILE A 301 -12.61 18.16 -4.03
CA ILE A 301 -11.95 16.89 -4.26
C ILE A 301 -13.08 15.86 -4.41
N SER A 302 -13.34 15.46 -5.64
CA SER A 302 -14.11 14.25 -5.90
C SER A 302 -13.28 13.05 -5.44
N GLY A 303 -13.67 12.50 -4.29
CA GLY A 303 -13.42 11.16 -3.79
C GLY A 303 -12.10 10.48 -4.13
N ARG A 304 -11.15 10.52 -3.18
CA ARG A 304 -10.26 9.39 -2.84
C ARG A 304 -9.91 9.52 -1.35
N GLY A 305 -10.71 8.86 -0.52
CA GLY A 305 -10.43 8.72 0.90
C GLY A 305 -9.33 7.68 1.07
N ILE A 306 -8.15 8.13 1.53
CA ILE A 306 -7.25 7.29 2.31
C ILE A 306 -7.48 7.75 3.74
N ASP A 307 -8.52 7.20 4.37
CA ASP A 307 -8.75 7.37 5.80
C ASP A 307 -8.10 6.16 6.50
N ASP A 308 -6.94 6.43 7.12
CA ASP A 308 -6.25 5.51 8.00
C ASP A 308 -7.07 5.31 9.29
N GLY A 309 -7.72 4.15 9.42
CA GLY A 309 -8.47 3.77 10.60
C GLY A 309 -7.55 3.49 11.80
N ALA A 310 -7.53 4.43 12.74
CA ALA A 310 -6.93 4.27 14.05
C ALA A 310 -7.82 3.49 15.04
N ALA A 311 -7.14 2.72 15.91
CA ALA A 311 -7.54 2.28 17.25
C ALA A 311 -8.62 1.18 17.42
N ALA A 312 -8.16 -0.06 17.58
CA ALA A 312 -8.87 -1.08 18.36
C ALA A 312 -8.27 -1.13 19.78
N ARG A 313 -9.09 -0.83 20.80
CA ARG A 313 -8.75 -0.96 22.22
C ARG A 313 -8.67 -2.43 22.63
N SER A 314 -7.62 -2.77 23.36
CA SER A 314 -7.43 -4.04 24.07
C SER A 314 -8.28 -4.08 25.35
N GLN A 315 -8.82 -5.26 25.66
CA GLN A 315 -9.17 -5.66 27.03
C GLN A 315 -8.45 -6.97 27.31
N ALA A 316 -7.51 -6.92 28.26
CA ALA A 316 -6.84 -8.08 28.81
C ALA A 316 -7.70 -8.67 29.94
N ARG A 317 -7.72 -10.00 30.07
CA ARG A 317 -8.11 -10.73 31.27
C ARG A 317 -6.90 -11.56 31.71
N GLU A 318 -6.40 -11.22 32.89
CA GLU A 318 -5.55 -12.07 33.74
C GLU A 318 -6.35 -13.30 34.20
N GLU A 319 -5.70 -14.45 34.23
CA GLU A 319 -6.01 -15.52 35.18
C GLU A 319 -4.74 -16.29 35.53
N ASP A 320 -4.72 -16.70 36.80
CA ASP A 320 -3.62 -17.06 37.67
C ASP A 320 -3.10 -18.51 37.53
N SER A 321 -1.93 -18.72 38.16
CA SER A 321 -1.61 -19.85 39.05
C SER A 321 -0.76 -21.06 38.56
N LYS A 322 0.50 -21.05 39.03
CA LYS A 322 1.17 -22.01 39.97
C LYS A 322 1.66 -23.42 39.52
N ASP A 323 2.98 -23.60 39.71
CA ASP A 323 3.68 -24.62 40.53
C ASP A 323 4.49 -25.81 39.90
N ILE A 324 5.82 -25.78 40.21
CA ILE A 324 6.79 -26.90 40.53
C ILE A 324 7.55 -27.61 39.36
N PRO A 325 8.84 -28.08 39.47
CA PRO A 325 10.11 -27.57 40.05
C PRO A 325 11.33 -27.62 39.06
N ALA A 326 12.51 -27.15 39.49
CA ALA A 326 13.85 -27.32 38.86
C ALA A 326 14.45 -28.75 39.15
N PRO A 327 15.68 -29.17 38.72
CA PRO A 327 16.77 -28.44 38.04
C PRO A 327 17.55 -29.22 36.94
N ALA A 328 18.47 -28.56 36.22
CA ALA A 328 19.90 -28.93 36.12
C ALA A 328 20.62 -28.27 34.92
N GLU A 329 21.51 -27.35 35.28
CA GLU A 329 22.84 -27.03 34.72
C GLU A 329 23.08 -26.90 33.22
N ILE A 330 23.35 -25.64 32.87
CA ILE A 330 23.94 -25.12 31.65
C ILE A 330 25.44 -25.45 31.65
N SER A 331 25.96 -25.88 30.50
CA SER A 331 27.36 -25.70 30.16
C SER A 331 27.49 -25.10 28.75
N SER A 332 27.57 -23.77 28.71
CA SER A 332 28.33 -23.05 27.68
C SER A 332 29.83 -23.12 28.06
N PRO A 333 30.77 -22.84 27.14
CA PRO A 333 31.15 -21.44 27.00
C PRO A 333 31.42 -20.95 25.57
N LEU A 334 31.15 -19.66 25.41
CA LEU A 334 31.63 -18.80 24.34
C LEU A 334 33.18 -18.70 24.37
N ARG A 335 33.73 -18.54 23.16
CA ARG A 335 35.02 -17.94 22.70
C ARG A 335 35.89 -17.24 23.79
N GLN A 336 37.22 -17.27 23.72
CA GLN A 336 38.12 -16.50 22.81
C GLN A 336 39.60 -16.93 23.08
N THR A 337 40.40 -17.38 22.09
CA THR A 337 41.61 -16.72 21.46
C THR A 337 42.71 -16.14 22.39
N PRO A 338 43.95 -15.83 21.94
CA PRO A 338 44.89 -16.45 20.97
C PRO A 338 46.38 -16.52 21.47
N GLY A 339 47.26 -17.23 20.74
CA GLY A 339 48.66 -16.82 20.51
C GLY A 339 49.80 -17.53 21.28
N ALA A 340 50.68 -18.21 20.54
CA ALA A 340 52.15 -18.11 20.55
C ALA A 340 52.79 -19.40 19.95
N ALA A 341 53.85 -19.23 19.17
CA ALA A 341 54.42 -20.19 18.21
C ALA A 341 55.58 -21.06 18.81
N PRO A 342 56.39 -21.77 17.99
CA PRO A 342 56.62 -23.23 18.04
C PRO A 342 57.98 -23.61 18.71
N PRO A 343 58.38 -24.90 18.74
CA PRO A 343 59.28 -25.36 17.66
C PRO A 343 59.15 -26.85 17.26
N GLY A 344 59.56 -27.13 16.01
CA GLY A 344 60.50 -28.20 15.64
C GLY A 344 60.10 -29.68 15.79
N GLY A 345 60.20 -30.41 14.68
CA GLY A 345 60.68 -31.79 14.71
C GLY A 345 60.03 -32.76 13.72
N GLY A 346 60.81 -33.17 12.70
CA GLY A 346 60.85 -34.59 12.30
C GLY A 346 59.96 -35.05 11.14
N SER A 347 60.54 -34.99 9.94
CA SER A 347 60.65 -36.09 8.97
C SER A 347 59.52 -37.14 8.89
N ARG A 348 58.75 -37.13 7.80
CA ARG A 348 58.93 -38.01 6.63
C ARG A 348 57.98 -37.62 5.50
#